data_AF-A0AAW2TWJ6-F1
#
_entry.id   AF-A0AAW2TWJ6-F1
#
_cell.length_a   1.000
_cell.length_b   1.000
_cell.length_c   1.000
_cell.angle_alpha   90.00
_cell.angle_beta   90.00
_cell.angle_gamma   90.00
#
_symmetry.space_group_name_H-M   'P 1'
#
loop_
_entity.id
_entity.type
_entity.pdbx_description
1 polymer ?
#
loop_
_entity_poly.entity_id
_entity_poly.type
_entity_poly.pdbx_seq_one_letter_code
_entity_poly.pdbx_strand_id
1 'polypeptide(L)'
;MTLFPLRSVMVLETMANVGLLYFLFLVGVEMDIVHVIKSSGRKAMIIAITGMILPFLIGVSFSFLLHQTAQYVKLGTFIIFLGVALSVTAFPVLARILAELKLVNTEIGRIAMASALLNDMCAWILLAVALAIAESTGH
;
A
#
# COMPACT_ATOMS: atom_id res chain seq x y z
N MET A 1 -14.35 -10.68 24.59
CA MET A 1 -14.71 -10.36 23.19
C MET A 1 -14.33 -11.52 22.29
N THR A 2 -15.22 -12.52 22.15
CA THR A 2 -15.07 -13.60 21.16
C THR A 2 -16.44 -13.86 20.53
N LEU A 3 -16.94 -12.86 19.79
CA LEU A 3 -18.27 -12.90 19.14
C LEU A 3 -18.29 -13.74 17.85
N PHE A 4 -17.13 -14.21 17.36
CA PHE A 4 -17.03 -15.05 16.16
C PHE A 4 -16.12 -16.27 16.38
N PRO A 5 -16.58 -17.50 16.10
CA PRO A 5 -15.73 -18.70 16.06
C PRO A 5 -14.59 -18.57 15.05
N LEU A 6 -13.39 -19.08 15.36
CA LEU A 6 -12.24 -19.08 14.44
C LEU A 6 -12.58 -19.64 13.04
N ARG A 7 -13.47 -20.63 13.00
CA ARG A 7 -13.95 -21.24 11.75
C ARG A 7 -14.78 -20.28 10.89
N SER A 8 -15.60 -19.41 11.49
CA SER A 8 -16.37 -18.42 10.73
C SER A 8 -15.52 -17.27 10.23
N VAL A 9 -14.48 -16.89 10.98
CA VAL A 9 -13.53 -15.85 10.55
C VAL A 9 -12.75 -16.30 9.31
N MET A 10 -12.26 -17.54 9.30
CA MET A 10 -11.55 -18.10 8.15
C MET A 10 -12.43 -18.18 6.89
N VAL A 11 -13.69 -18.62 7.03
CA VAL A 11 -14.63 -18.65 5.90
C VAL A 11 -14.94 -17.23 5.40
N LEU A 12 -15.18 -16.28 6.31
CA LEU A 12 -15.44 -14.89 5.93
C LEU A 12 -14.25 -14.25 5.21
N GLU A 13 -13.03 -14.52 5.69
CA GLU A 13 -11.78 -14.02 5.10
C GLU A 13 -11.55 -14.57 3.69
N THR A 14 -11.73 -15.89 3.49
CA THR A 14 -11.62 -16.49 2.16
C THR A 14 -12.64 -15.90 1.18
N MET A 15 -13.90 -15.74 1.60
CA MET A 15 -14.94 -15.13 0.78
C MET A 15 -14.66 -13.65 0.49
N ALA A 16 -14.15 -12.90 1.48
CA ALA A 16 -13.77 -11.50 1.31
C ALA A 16 -12.61 -11.36 0.31
N ASN A 17 -11.60 -12.22 0.37
CA ASN A 17 -10.48 -12.22 -0.57
C ASN A 17 -10.95 -12.55 -1.99
N VAL A 18 -11.83 -13.53 -2.17
CA VAL A 18 -12.41 -13.85 -3.48
C VAL A 18 -13.21 -12.66 -4.01
N GLY A 19 -14.06 -12.05 -3.18
CA GLY A 19 -14.84 -10.86 -3.55
C GLY A 19 -13.96 -9.67 -3.93
N LEU A 20 -12.88 -9.43 -3.18
CA LEU A 20 -11.89 -8.39 -3.47
C LEU A 20 -11.20 -8.65 -4.82
N LEU A 21 -10.84 -9.89 -5.10
CA LEU A 21 -10.16 -10.29 -6.33
C LEU A 21 -11.07 -10.07 -7.55
N TYR A 22 -12.33 -10.48 -7.47
CA TYR A 22 -13.34 -10.19 -8.50
C TYR A 22 -13.59 -8.70 -8.67
N PHE A 23 -13.68 -7.95 -7.57
CA PHE A 23 -13.86 -6.50 -7.60
C PHE A 23 -12.70 -5.81 -8.32
N LEU A 24 -11.46 -6.13 -7.95
CA LEU A 24 -10.25 -5.61 -8.59
C LEU A 24 -10.18 -5.99 -10.07
N PHE A 25 -10.58 -7.21 -10.43
CA PHE A 25 -10.66 -7.65 -11.82
C PHE A 25 -11.66 -6.80 -12.62
N LEU A 26 -12.85 -6.56 -12.07
CA LEU A 26 -13.90 -5.79 -12.75
C LEU A 26 -13.45 -4.33 -12.95
N VAL A 27 -12.87 -3.70 -11.94
CA VAL A 27 -12.27 -2.37 -12.05
C VAL A 27 -11.12 -2.36 -13.08
N GLY A 28 -10.29 -3.39 -13.10
CA GLY A 28 -9.19 -3.53 -14.04
C GLY A 28 -9.65 -3.63 -15.50
N VAL A 29 -10.77 -4.33 -15.76
CA VAL A 29 -11.39 -4.43 -17.10
C VAL A 29 -12.04 -3.11 -17.52
N GLU A 30 -12.65 -2.39 -16.59
CA GLU A 30 -13.25 -1.09 -16.87
C GLU A 30 -12.19 0.00 -17.16
N MET A 31 -10.99 -0.15 -16.60
CA MET A 31 -9.88 0.77 -16.83
C MET A 31 -9.14 0.50 -18.15
N ASP A 32 -9.05 1.52 -19.01
CA ASP A 32 -8.07 1.55 -20.11
C ASP A 32 -6.67 1.89 -19.57
N ILE A 33 -6.04 0.95 -18.87
CA ILE A 33 -4.73 1.11 -18.21
C ILE A 33 -3.63 1.48 -19.24
N VAL A 34 -3.76 0.99 -20.47
CA VAL A 34 -2.78 1.18 -21.55
C VAL A 34 -2.71 2.64 -22.01
N HIS A 35 -3.86 3.31 -22.17
CA HIS A 35 -3.89 4.75 -22.50
C HIS A 35 -3.30 5.63 -21.38
N VAL A 36 -3.53 5.24 -20.13
CA VAL A 36 -3.15 6.02 -18.94
C VAL A 36 -1.65 6.00 -18.73
N ILE A 37 -1.04 4.83 -18.85
CA ILE A 37 0.41 4.67 -18.71
C ILE A 37 1.12 5.48 -19.81
N LYS A 38 0.60 5.45 -21.04
CA LYS A 38 1.22 6.10 -22.20
C LYS A 38 1.10 7.63 -22.20
N SER A 39 0.00 8.18 -21.72
CA SER A 39 -0.26 9.64 -21.73
C SER A 39 0.11 10.34 -20.42
N SER A 40 -0.09 9.69 -19.28
CA SER A 40 -0.04 10.34 -17.96
C SER A 40 0.91 9.66 -16.96
N GLY A 41 1.66 8.64 -17.39
CA GLY A 41 2.57 7.88 -16.53
C GLY A 41 3.59 8.74 -15.77
N ARG A 42 4.09 9.83 -16.37
CA ARG A 42 5.04 10.73 -15.70
C ARG A 42 4.40 11.52 -14.54
N LYS A 43 3.14 11.98 -14.70
CA LYS A 43 2.40 12.69 -13.64
C LYS A 43 2.06 11.74 -12.50
N ALA A 44 1.56 10.55 -12.83
CA ALA A 44 1.24 9.51 -11.85
C ALA A 44 2.48 9.09 -11.04
N MET A 45 3.63 8.94 -11.70
CA MET A 45 4.90 8.60 -11.03
C MET A 45 5.35 9.69 -10.06
N ILE A 46 5.26 10.98 -10.44
CA ILE A 46 5.62 12.09 -9.56
C ILE A 46 4.70 12.14 -8.34
N ILE A 47 3.40 11.94 -8.52
CA ILE A 47 2.42 11.90 -7.42
C ILE A 47 2.71 10.72 -6.49
N ALA A 48 2.96 9.52 -7.03
CA ALA A 48 3.28 8.33 -6.26
C ALA A 48 4.54 8.54 -5.41
N ILE A 49 5.63 8.98 -6.04
CA ILE A 49 6.92 9.20 -5.36
C ILE A 49 6.79 10.28 -4.28
N THR A 50 6.12 11.39 -4.59
CA THR A 50 5.92 12.48 -3.61
C THR A 50 5.05 12.02 -2.43
N GLY A 51 4.00 11.26 -2.72
CA GLY A 51 3.10 10.67 -1.72
C GLY A 51 3.75 9.58 -0.88
N MET A 52 4.81 8.93 -1.37
CA MET A 52 5.57 7.91 -0.64
C MET A 52 6.68 8.51 0.23
N ILE A 53 7.43 9.47 -0.31
CA ILE A 53 8.55 10.14 0.37
C ILE A 53 8.10 10.90 1.61
N LEU A 54 6.97 11.60 1.53
CA LEU A 54 6.48 12.45 2.61
C LEU A 54 6.14 11.66 3.91
N PRO A 55 5.29 10.61 3.87
CA PRO A 55 5.07 9.75 5.03
C PRO A 55 6.30 8.92 5.40
N PHE A 56 7.17 8.56 4.45
CA PHE A 56 8.41 7.86 4.76
C PHE A 56 9.35 8.74 5.61
N LEU A 57 9.55 10.01 5.25
CA LEU A 57 10.35 10.95 6.03
C LEU A 57 9.75 11.20 7.42
N ILE A 58 8.42 11.29 7.51
CA ILE A 58 7.72 11.41 8.80
C ILE A 58 7.95 10.14 9.63
N GLY A 59 7.81 8.96 9.04
CA GLY A 59 8.04 7.68 9.71
C GLY A 59 9.46 7.53 10.23
N VAL A 60 10.47 7.92 9.43
CA VAL A 60 11.88 7.93 9.84
C VAL A 60 12.12 8.93 10.98
N SER A 61 11.60 10.16 10.86
CA SER A 61 11.76 11.21 11.89
C SER A 61 11.09 10.82 13.21
N PHE A 62 9.90 10.24 13.13
CA PHE A 62 9.15 9.76 14.30
C PHE A 62 9.85 8.58 14.97
N SER A 63 10.45 7.70 14.18
CA SER A 63 11.20 6.55 14.69
C SER A 63 12.51 6.97 15.38
N PHE A 64 13.17 8.04 14.91
CA PHE A 64 14.30 8.68 15.63
C PHE A 64 13.88 9.26 16.98
N LEU A 65 12.74 9.96 17.05
CA LEU A 65 12.19 10.50 18.30
C LEU A 65 11.82 9.40 19.29
N LEU A 66 11.18 8.31 18.82
CA LEU A 66 10.79 7.19 19.67
C LEU A 66 11.98 6.38 20.19
N HIS A 67 13.07 6.27 19.41
CA HIS A 67 14.26 5.55 19.87
C HIS A 67 14.94 6.22 21.08
N GLN A 68 14.78 7.54 21.22
CA GLN A 68 15.26 8.26 22.40
C GLN A 68 14.53 7.82 23.69
N THR A 69 13.34 7.22 23.58
CA THR A 69 12.50 6.79 24.71
C THR A 69 12.43 5.27 24.88
N ALA A 70 12.60 4.49 23.81
CA ALA A 70 12.46 3.03 23.83
C ALA A 70 13.79 2.30 23.51
N GLN A 71 14.56 1.99 24.55
CA GLN A 71 15.89 1.33 24.48
C GLN A 71 15.83 -0.19 24.16
N TYR A 72 14.67 -0.76 23.80
CA TYR A 72 14.43 -2.21 23.79
C TYR A 72 14.43 -2.89 22.40
N VAL A 73 14.61 -2.14 21.30
CA VAL A 73 14.58 -2.70 19.93
C VAL A 73 15.76 -2.19 19.10
N LYS A 74 16.40 -3.08 18.30
CA LYS A 74 17.47 -2.68 17.35
C LYS A 74 16.94 -1.57 16.43
N LEU A 75 17.56 -0.38 16.54
CA LEU A 75 17.17 0.87 15.86
C LEU A 75 16.85 0.66 14.37
N GLY A 76 17.72 -0.04 13.64
CA GLY A 76 17.61 -0.17 12.18
C GLY A 76 16.33 -0.88 11.70
N THR A 77 15.96 -1.99 12.32
CA THR A 77 14.79 -2.78 11.91
C THR A 77 13.48 -2.06 12.24
N PHE A 78 13.42 -1.35 13.38
CA PHE A 78 12.23 -0.61 13.78
C PHE A 78 11.97 0.62 12.90
N ILE A 79 13.02 1.33 12.49
CA ILE A 79 12.90 2.47 11.56
C ILE A 79 12.38 2.01 10.20
N ILE A 80 12.97 0.96 9.64
CA ILE A 80 12.57 0.46 8.32
C ILE A 80 11.15 -0.09 8.38
N PHE A 81 10.81 -0.87 9.40
CA PHE A 81 9.48 -1.46 9.53
C PHE A 81 8.39 -0.40 9.71
N LEU A 82 8.59 0.55 10.64
CA LEU A 82 7.61 1.61 10.90
C LEU A 82 7.50 2.59 9.73
N GLY A 83 8.63 2.97 9.12
CA GLY A 83 8.66 3.86 7.96
C GLY A 83 8.00 3.26 6.73
N VAL A 84 8.22 1.97 6.46
CA VAL A 84 7.54 1.25 5.37
C VAL A 84 6.05 1.12 5.68
N ALA A 85 5.67 0.65 6.88
CA ALA A 85 4.27 0.47 7.26
C ALA A 85 3.42 1.74 7.14
N LEU A 86 3.98 2.91 7.46
CA LEU A 86 3.29 4.20 7.35
C LEU A 86 3.24 4.75 5.91
N SER A 87 4.09 4.25 5.01
CA SER A 87 4.17 4.71 3.61
C SER A 87 3.30 3.87 2.66
N VAL A 88 2.93 2.64 3.05
CA VAL A 88 2.05 1.78 2.24
C VAL A 88 0.61 2.32 2.24
N THR A 89 0.08 2.56 1.04
CA THR A 89 -1.34 2.84 0.84
C THR A 89 -1.99 1.69 0.08
N ALA A 90 -3.20 1.29 0.48
CA ALA A 90 -3.89 0.15 -0.12
C ALA A 90 -4.57 0.55 -1.44
N PHE A 91 -3.98 0.12 -2.56
CA PHE A 91 -4.55 0.27 -3.90
C PHE A 91 -6.03 -0.20 -4.00
N PRO A 92 -6.44 -1.35 -3.42
CA PRO A 92 -7.80 -1.84 -3.58
C PRO A 92 -8.87 -0.94 -2.97
N VAL A 93 -8.52 -0.23 -1.89
CA VAL A 93 -9.43 0.71 -1.23
C VAL A 93 -9.64 1.94 -2.11
N LEU A 94 -8.56 2.47 -2.71
CA LEU A 94 -8.64 3.61 -3.62
C LEU A 94 -9.42 3.25 -4.89
N ALA A 95 -9.18 2.07 -5.45
CA ALA A 95 -9.94 1.53 -6.59
C ALA A 95 -11.44 1.46 -6.30
N ARG A 96 -11.79 1.01 -5.10
CA ARG A 96 -13.17 0.96 -4.62
C ARG A 96 -13.81 2.34 -4.51
N ILE A 97 -13.14 3.28 -3.86
CA ILE A 97 -13.66 4.65 -3.70
C ILE A 97 -13.90 5.30 -5.07
N LEU A 98 -12.96 5.18 -6.01
CA LEU A 98 -13.11 5.75 -7.35
C LEU A 98 -14.25 5.10 -8.14
N ALA A 99 -14.43 3.78 -8.00
CA ALA A 99 -15.54 3.04 -8.64
C ALA A 99 -16.89 3.47 -8.07
N GLU A 100 -17.01 3.57 -6.74
CA GLU A 100 -18.22 4.05 -6.07
C GLU A 100 -18.57 5.49 -6.47
N LEU A 101 -17.56 6.35 -6.66
CA LEU A 101 -17.73 7.73 -7.12
C LEU A 101 -17.94 7.84 -8.65
N LYS A 102 -17.89 6.74 -9.42
CA LYS A 102 -17.91 6.71 -10.89
C LYS A 102 -16.81 7.58 -11.53
N LEU A 103 -15.69 7.77 -10.84
CA LEU A 103 -14.57 8.59 -11.29
C LEU A 103 -13.47 7.79 -12.00
N VAL A 104 -13.57 6.45 -12.03
CA VAL A 104 -12.54 5.53 -12.60
C VAL A 104 -12.16 5.91 -14.04
N ASN A 105 -13.13 6.34 -14.85
CA ASN A 105 -12.91 6.67 -16.27
C ASN A 105 -12.45 8.13 -16.51
N THR A 106 -12.42 8.97 -15.47
CA THR A 106 -11.95 10.35 -15.58
C THR A 106 -10.43 10.42 -15.71
N GLU A 107 -9.88 11.52 -16.22
CA GLU A 107 -8.42 11.72 -16.27
C GLU A 107 -7.79 11.68 -14.86
N ILE A 108 -8.45 12.30 -13.88
CA ILE A 108 -8.01 12.33 -12.48
C ILE A 108 -8.05 10.93 -11.87
N GLY A 109 -9.15 10.19 -12.08
CA GLY A 109 -9.28 8.82 -11.57
C GLY A 109 -8.25 7.88 -12.17
N ARG A 110 -7.98 8.00 -13.46
CA ARG A 110 -6.93 7.25 -14.15
C ARG A 110 -5.53 7.54 -13.61
N ILE A 111 -5.19 8.81 -13.40
CA ILE A 111 -3.90 9.21 -12.82
C ILE A 111 -3.76 8.69 -11.37
N ALA A 112 -4.82 8.80 -10.56
CA ALA A 112 -4.82 8.34 -9.17
C ALA A 112 -4.66 6.81 -9.09
N MET A 113 -5.37 6.05 -9.93
CA MET A 113 -5.24 4.60 -10.01
C MET A 113 -3.84 4.17 -10.44
N ALA A 114 -3.28 4.79 -11.48
CA ALA A 114 -1.91 4.50 -11.94
C ALA A 114 -0.87 4.82 -10.86
N SER A 115 -1.03 5.94 -10.15
CA SER A 115 -0.18 6.33 -9.02
C SER A 115 -0.26 5.31 -7.88
N ALA A 116 -1.47 4.85 -7.54
CA ALA A 116 -1.69 3.87 -6.47
C ALA A 116 -1.12 2.50 -6.82
N LEU A 117 -1.25 2.07 -8.08
CA LEU A 117 -0.63 0.83 -8.60
C LEU A 117 0.90 0.85 -8.48
N LEU A 118 1.53 1.96 -8.88
CA LEU A 118 2.97 2.15 -8.74
C LEU A 118 3.39 2.13 -7.26
N ASN A 119 2.62 2.78 -6.38
CA ASN A 119 2.90 2.79 -4.95
C ASN A 119 2.79 1.38 -4.34
N ASP A 120 1.78 0.60 -4.71
CA ASP A 120 1.60 -0.77 -4.24
C ASP A 120 2.80 -1.65 -4.66
N MET A 121 3.22 -1.58 -5.92
CA MET A 121 4.42 -2.29 -6.40
C MET A 121 5.68 -1.92 -5.61
N CYS A 122 5.91 -0.61 -5.39
CA CYS A 122 7.04 -0.13 -4.59
C CYS A 122 6.95 -0.61 -3.14
N ALA A 123 5.75 -0.63 -2.55
CA ALA A 123 5.52 -1.11 -1.19
C ALA A 123 5.88 -2.60 -1.03
N TRP A 124 5.49 -3.46 -1.97
CA TRP A 124 5.87 -4.88 -1.96
C TRP A 124 7.39 -5.08 -2.07
N ILE A 125 8.06 -4.29 -2.91
CA ILE A 125 9.53 -4.32 -3.03
C ILE A 125 10.19 -3.89 -1.72
N LEU A 126 9.75 -2.78 -1.12
CA LEU A 126 10.28 -2.30 0.16
C LEU A 126 10.01 -3.29 1.30
N LEU A 127 8.84 -3.92 1.32
CA LEU A 127 8.50 -4.95 2.30
C LEU A 127 9.43 -6.16 2.17
N ALA A 128 9.69 -6.64 0.96
CA ALA A 128 10.62 -7.73 0.71
C ALA A 128 12.04 -7.39 1.19
N VAL A 129 12.52 -6.17 0.92
CA VAL A 129 13.81 -5.68 1.42
C VAL A 129 13.83 -5.58 2.95
N ALA A 130 12.76 -5.07 3.56
CA ALA A 130 12.64 -4.97 5.01
C ALA A 130 12.68 -6.35 5.68
N LEU A 131 11.99 -7.34 5.11
CA LEU A 131 12.02 -8.73 5.57
C LEU A 131 13.42 -9.34 5.44
N ALA A 132 14.08 -9.16 4.29
CA ALA A 132 15.44 -9.66 4.08
C ALA A 132 16.45 -9.09 5.09
N ILE A 133 16.36 -7.80 5.40
CA ILE A 133 17.21 -7.15 6.42
C ILE A 133 16.85 -7.64 7.83
N ALA A 134 15.56 -7.86 8.11
CA ALA A 134 15.11 -8.38 9.41
C ALA A 134 15.66 -9.79 9.66
N GLU A 135 15.61 -10.67 8.65
CA GLU A 135 16.19 -12.01 8.71
C GLU A 135 17.72 -11.97 8.87
N SER A 136 18.43 -11.12 8.12
CA SER A 136 19.89 -11.01 8.23
C SER A 136 20.37 -10.47 9.59
N THR A 137 19.51 -9.71 10.29
CA THR A 137 19.83 -9.12 11.60
C THR A 137 19.49 -10.06 12.78
N GLY A 138 18.81 -11.17 12.50
CA GLY A 138 18.39 -12.20 13.45
C GLY A 138 19.40 -13.34 13.69
N HIS A 139 20.57 -13.29 13.05
CA HIS A 139 21.72 -14.14 13.36
C HIS A 139 22.76 -13.41 14.22
#